data_AF-A0A7J9M4H0-F1
#
_entry.id   AF-A0A7J9M4H0-F1
#
_cell.length_a   1.000
_cell.length_b   1.000
_cell.length_c   1.000
_cell.angle_alpha   90.00
_cell.angle_beta   90.00
_cell.angle_gamma   90.00
#
_symmetry.space_group_name_H-M   'P 1'
#
loop_
_entity.id
_entity.type
_entity.pdbx_description
1 polymer ?
#
loop_
_entity_poly.entity_id
_entity_poly.type
_entity_poly.pdbx_seq_one_letter_code
_entity_poly.pdbx_strand_id
1 'polypeptide(L)'
;MDHTSNQDNQQLFSLLTSLQKASKDLQKTPIFSTHEPQSTLEPFLHLEKDANPILSNDPDLSKLSQLLCNLKTLLEKLQKYQGYTLPSILRRQIINYKIYQVAYSIDTEIQAYFDRQSVQNLVETLEGSDDEDEKVKVLAEFEKRLSQGFDSYFQDLILKAKVFSILELLLCDSSCSIRIQDQVALVIASLIRFNKDVFVGLVLMGPTVRALISMPSCCSIRVLSLLIKFIRIPLVDELEAHKEIPRIISLLSSENVSIQVGALDCILGIAYYGRREAIEAMLEAGLVEKLVKLQRLEKQSNDDENGTNNGGGSKSDPIMECDEEGYVGNCPFEGCVARFAVQLEAGEMLSKKEKTEFKLEILRRVREASISEAETATIVAEVLWGSSP
;
A
#
# COMPACT_ATOMS: atom_id res chain seq x y z
N MET A 1 32.48 -10.33 -18.53
CA MET A 1 31.89 -11.46 -19.29
C MET A 1 30.39 -11.51 -18.98
N ASP A 2 29.74 -10.35 -18.90
CA ASP A 2 28.46 -10.18 -18.17
C ASP A 2 27.26 -9.95 -19.10
N HIS A 3 27.49 -9.95 -20.42
CA HIS A 3 26.42 -9.71 -21.41
C HIS A 3 25.65 -10.98 -21.80
N THR A 4 26.24 -12.18 -21.64
CA THR A 4 25.60 -13.45 -22.01
C THR A 4 24.60 -13.94 -20.95
N SER A 5 24.89 -13.77 -19.66
CA SER A 5 23.97 -14.17 -18.57
C SER A 5 22.67 -13.36 -18.55
N ASN A 6 22.74 -12.06 -18.87
CA ASN A 6 21.56 -11.19 -18.90
C ASN A 6 20.61 -11.50 -20.08
N GLN A 7 21.13 -11.92 -21.23
CA GLN A 7 20.30 -12.33 -22.37
C GLN A 7 19.57 -13.64 -22.11
N ASP A 8 20.25 -14.62 -21.49
CA ASP A 8 19.65 -15.92 -21.17
C ASP A 8 18.54 -15.77 -20.11
N ASN A 9 18.75 -14.91 -19.11
CA ASN A 9 17.72 -14.57 -18.12
C ASN A 9 16.51 -13.88 -18.76
N GLN A 10 16.71 -12.92 -19.67
CA GLN A 10 15.59 -12.25 -20.36
C GLN A 10 14.76 -13.23 -21.22
N GLN A 11 15.43 -14.18 -21.89
CA GLN A 11 14.75 -15.23 -22.65
C GLN A 11 13.95 -16.17 -21.74
N LEU A 12 14.54 -16.59 -20.61
CA LEU A 12 13.87 -17.40 -19.60
C LEU A 12 12.63 -16.69 -19.04
N PHE A 13 12.74 -15.40 -18.69
CA PHE A 13 11.62 -14.60 -18.20
C PHE A 13 10.48 -14.50 -19.22
N SER A 14 10.80 -14.29 -20.49
CA SER A 14 9.81 -14.25 -21.58
C SER A 14 9.10 -15.60 -21.75
N LEU A 15 9.84 -16.70 -21.69
CA LEU A 15 9.30 -18.07 -21.77
C LEU A 15 8.39 -18.38 -20.57
N LEU A 16 8.84 -18.07 -19.35
CA LEU A 16 8.05 -18.27 -18.13
C LEU A 16 6.78 -17.43 -18.13
N THR A 17 6.83 -16.18 -18.60
CA THR A 17 5.64 -15.32 -18.72
C THR A 17 4.64 -15.89 -19.73
N SER A 18 5.14 -16.40 -20.86
CA SER A 18 4.32 -17.04 -21.89
C SER A 18 3.68 -18.32 -21.36
N LEU A 19 4.44 -19.12 -20.60
CA LEU A 19 3.97 -20.35 -19.95
C LEU A 19 2.93 -20.04 -18.86
N GLN A 20 3.13 -18.98 -18.09
CA GLN A 20 2.19 -18.51 -17.07
C GLN A 20 0.85 -18.12 -17.70
N LYS A 21 0.91 -17.34 -18.79
CA LYS A 21 -0.29 -16.94 -19.54
C LYS A 21 -1.02 -18.15 -20.11
N ALA A 22 -0.29 -19.06 -20.76
CA ALA A 22 -0.86 -20.27 -21.32
C ALA A 22 -1.46 -21.19 -20.24
N SER A 23 -0.86 -21.26 -19.05
CA SER A 23 -1.42 -21.96 -17.90
C SER A 23 -2.75 -21.32 -17.42
N LYS A 24 -2.80 -20.00 -17.29
CA LYS A 24 -4.03 -19.26 -16.93
C LYS A 24 -5.15 -19.46 -17.95
N ASP A 25 -4.81 -19.55 -19.24
CA ASP A 25 -5.79 -19.84 -20.28
C ASP A 25 -6.29 -21.31 -20.20
N LEU A 26 -5.42 -22.24 -19.84
CA LEU A 26 -5.80 -23.63 -19.54
C LEU A 26 -6.78 -23.70 -18.35
N GLN A 27 -6.57 -22.89 -17.32
CA GLN A 27 -7.45 -22.82 -16.14
C GLN A 27 -8.84 -22.25 -16.46
N LYS A 28 -8.96 -21.37 -17.45
CA LYS A 28 -10.24 -20.78 -17.89
C LYS A 28 -11.06 -21.72 -18.77
N THR A 29 -10.48 -22.82 -19.24
CA THR A 29 -11.18 -23.79 -20.08
C THR A 29 -12.26 -24.49 -19.25
N PRO A 30 -13.55 -24.49 -19.67
CA PRO A 30 -14.61 -25.08 -18.86
C PRO A 30 -14.33 -26.58 -18.64
N ILE A 31 -14.28 -26.99 -17.37
CA ILE A 31 -14.10 -28.39 -16.93
C ILE A 31 -15.12 -29.33 -17.59
N PHE A 32 -16.28 -28.78 -17.99
CA PHE A 32 -17.42 -29.45 -18.61
C PHE A 32 -17.55 -29.25 -20.13
N SER A 33 -16.57 -28.64 -20.82
CA SER A 33 -16.66 -28.43 -22.27
C SER A 33 -16.60 -29.75 -23.04
N THR A 34 -17.63 -30.01 -23.84
CA THR A 34 -17.72 -31.10 -24.82
C THR A 34 -16.86 -30.82 -26.05
N HIS A 35 -16.54 -29.56 -26.33
CA HIS A 35 -15.72 -29.15 -27.47
C HIS A 35 -14.22 -29.38 -27.22
N GLU A 36 -13.49 -29.60 -28.32
CA GLU A 36 -12.08 -29.99 -28.32
C GLU A 36 -11.21 -28.91 -27.66
N PRO A 37 -10.44 -29.24 -26.62
CA PRO A 37 -9.49 -28.31 -26.00
C PRO A 37 -8.24 -28.06 -26.87
N GLN A 38 -8.22 -28.54 -28.12
CA GLN A 38 -7.04 -28.55 -29.00
C GLN A 38 -6.52 -27.14 -29.32
N SER A 39 -7.39 -26.14 -29.49
CA SER A 39 -6.97 -24.77 -29.85
C SER A 39 -6.20 -24.04 -28.74
N THR A 40 -6.43 -24.38 -27.48
CA THR A 40 -5.72 -23.79 -26.31
C THR A 40 -4.47 -24.61 -25.94
N LEU A 41 -4.37 -25.84 -26.43
CA LEU A 41 -3.36 -26.83 -26.09
C LEU A 41 -2.07 -26.72 -26.92
N GLU A 42 -2.21 -26.46 -28.22
CA GLU A 42 -1.07 -26.43 -29.15
C GLU A 42 -0.03 -25.35 -28.81
N PRO A 43 -0.41 -24.12 -28.41
CA PRO A 43 0.55 -23.10 -28.00
C PRO A 43 1.33 -23.52 -26.76
N PHE A 44 0.68 -24.17 -25.79
CA PHE A 44 1.30 -24.63 -24.54
C PHE A 44 2.34 -25.72 -24.80
N LEU A 45 2.01 -26.70 -25.66
CA LEU A 45 2.91 -27.79 -26.02
C LEU A 45 4.13 -27.33 -26.83
N HIS A 46 4.00 -26.25 -27.61
CA HIS A 46 5.14 -25.65 -28.30
C HIS A 46 6.08 -24.97 -27.31
N LEU A 47 5.54 -24.16 -26.41
CA LEU A 47 6.30 -23.46 -25.36
C LEU A 47 7.03 -24.43 -24.42
N GLU A 48 6.44 -25.59 -24.12
CA GLU A 48 7.07 -26.64 -23.29
C GLU A 48 8.33 -27.24 -23.92
N LYS A 49 8.32 -27.49 -25.24
CA LYS A 49 9.46 -28.09 -25.95
C LYS A 49 10.68 -27.17 -25.94
N ASP A 50 10.45 -25.87 -26.01
CA ASP A 50 11.49 -24.85 -25.97
C ASP A 50 12.00 -24.62 -24.53
N ALA A 51 11.15 -24.84 -23.52
CA ALA A 51 11.48 -24.61 -22.11
C ALA A 51 12.21 -25.80 -21.43
N ASN A 52 11.89 -27.05 -21.76
CA ASN A 52 12.46 -28.23 -21.09
C ASN A 52 14.00 -28.31 -21.00
N PRO A 53 14.80 -27.94 -22.02
CA PRO A 53 16.27 -27.99 -21.90
C PRO A 53 16.84 -26.90 -20.99
N ILE A 54 16.12 -25.78 -20.80
CA ILE A 54 16.56 -24.65 -19.97
C ILE A 54 16.14 -24.88 -18.51
N LEU A 55 14.91 -25.35 -18.30
CA LEU A 55 14.32 -25.60 -16.97
C LEU A 55 14.95 -26.78 -16.21
N SER A 56 15.57 -27.73 -16.91
CA SER A 56 16.16 -28.93 -16.30
C SER A 56 17.56 -28.69 -15.73
N ASN A 57 18.23 -27.61 -16.13
CA ASN A 57 19.57 -27.27 -15.65
C ASN A 57 19.54 -26.39 -14.39
N ASP A 58 18.43 -25.70 -14.13
CA ASP A 58 18.25 -24.89 -12.93
C ASP A 58 17.60 -25.73 -11.80
N PRO A 59 18.27 -25.90 -10.65
CA PRO A 59 17.73 -26.65 -9.53
C PRO A 59 16.37 -26.10 -9.05
N ASP A 60 16.13 -24.80 -9.19
CA ASP A 60 14.92 -24.13 -8.75
C ASP A 60 13.72 -24.36 -9.70
N LEU A 61 13.97 -24.79 -10.94
CA LEU A 61 12.95 -25.03 -11.96
C LEU A 61 12.71 -26.52 -12.22
N SER A 62 13.42 -27.40 -11.51
CA SER A 62 13.27 -28.86 -11.61
C SER A 62 11.84 -29.34 -11.34
N LYS A 63 11.16 -28.74 -10.37
CA LYS A 63 9.75 -29.02 -10.04
C LYS A 63 8.81 -28.57 -11.16
N LEU A 64 9.09 -27.42 -11.78
CA LEU A 64 8.34 -26.93 -12.94
C LEU A 64 8.45 -27.90 -14.13
N SER A 65 9.66 -28.41 -14.41
CA SER A 65 9.88 -29.42 -15.46
C SER A 65 9.09 -30.71 -15.20
N GLN A 66 9.03 -31.17 -13.95
CA GLN A 66 8.20 -32.32 -13.58
C GLN A 66 6.70 -32.06 -13.78
N LEU A 67 6.22 -30.87 -13.42
CA LEU A 67 4.82 -30.49 -13.62
C LEU A 67 4.45 -30.41 -15.10
N LEU A 68 5.35 -29.90 -15.94
CA LEU A 68 5.18 -29.87 -17.40
C LEU A 68 5.13 -31.28 -18.00
N CYS A 69 6.05 -32.16 -17.59
CA CYS A 69 6.01 -33.58 -17.98
C CYS A 69 4.69 -34.24 -17.56
N ASN A 70 4.22 -33.98 -16.33
CA ASN A 70 2.96 -34.50 -15.83
C ASN A 70 1.78 -34.00 -16.67
N LEU A 71 1.76 -32.70 -17.00
CA LEU A 71 0.73 -32.11 -17.83
C LEU A 71 0.69 -32.76 -19.21
N LYS A 72 1.84 -32.95 -19.85
CA LYS A 72 1.96 -33.66 -21.13
C LYS A 72 1.37 -35.07 -21.06
N THR A 73 1.71 -35.85 -20.04
CA THR A 73 1.15 -37.21 -19.90
C THR A 73 -0.37 -37.21 -19.68
N LEU A 74 -0.92 -36.21 -18.99
CA LEU A 74 -2.36 -36.05 -18.81
C LEU A 74 -3.05 -35.68 -20.13
N LEU A 75 -2.39 -34.87 -20.94
CA LEU A 75 -2.85 -34.45 -22.25
C LEU A 75 -2.91 -35.61 -23.26
N GLU A 76 -1.86 -36.43 -23.30
CA GLU A 76 -1.82 -37.64 -24.13
C GLU A 76 -2.90 -38.64 -23.70
N LYS A 77 -3.18 -38.74 -22.38
CA LYS A 77 -4.29 -39.54 -21.87
C LYS A 77 -5.64 -38.98 -22.32
N LEU A 78 -5.80 -37.66 -22.29
CA LEU A 78 -7.03 -37.00 -22.74
C LEU A 78 -7.35 -37.30 -24.22
N GLN A 79 -6.33 -37.25 -25.09
CA GLN A 79 -6.46 -37.60 -26.51
C GLN A 79 -6.88 -39.07 -26.71
N LYS A 80 -6.37 -39.99 -25.90
CA LYS A 80 -6.73 -41.42 -25.96
C LYS A 80 -8.18 -41.71 -25.53
N TYR A 81 -8.83 -40.83 -24.78
CA TYR A 81 -10.19 -41.02 -24.24
C TYR A 81 -11.29 -40.24 -24.99
N GLN A 82 -11.10 -39.91 -26.27
CA GLN A 82 -12.07 -39.18 -27.11
C GLN A 82 -13.38 -39.95 -27.44
N GLY A 83 -13.57 -41.19 -26.98
CA GLY A 83 -14.79 -41.95 -27.25
C GLY A 83 -16.04 -41.39 -26.55
N TYR A 84 -17.23 -41.65 -27.11
CA TYR A 84 -18.54 -41.18 -26.61
C TYR A 84 -19.20 -42.10 -25.57
N THR A 85 -18.45 -43.00 -24.94
CA THR A 85 -18.99 -43.92 -23.93
C THR A 85 -19.15 -43.24 -22.56
N LEU A 86 -20.14 -43.62 -21.75
CA LEU A 86 -20.31 -43.08 -20.39
C LEU A 86 -19.02 -43.16 -19.53
N PRO A 87 -18.24 -44.26 -19.55
CA PRO A 87 -16.96 -44.33 -18.83
C PRO A 87 -15.90 -43.35 -19.34
N SER A 88 -15.88 -43.04 -20.65
CA SER A 88 -14.90 -42.09 -21.21
C SER A 88 -15.24 -40.64 -20.87
N ILE A 89 -16.53 -40.31 -20.75
CA ILE A 89 -16.98 -38.97 -20.30
C ILE A 89 -16.52 -38.70 -18.86
N LEU A 90 -16.75 -39.65 -17.94
CA LEU A 90 -16.32 -39.53 -16.54
C LEU A 90 -14.79 -39.46 -16.42
N ARG A 91 -14.05 -40.30 -17.18
CA ARG A 91 -12.58 -40.24 -17.21
C ARG A 91 -12.05 -38.91 -17.75
N ARG A 92 -12.70 -38.34 -18.77
CA ARG A 92 -12.36 -37.02 -19.34
C ARG A 92 -12.52 -35.91 -18.30
N GLN A 93 -13.60 -35.91 -17.51
CA GLN A 93 -13.79 -34.93 -16.45
C GLN A 93 -12.72 -35.01 -15.36
N ILE A 94 -12.37 -36.23 -14.92
CA ILE A 94 -11.30 -36.44 -13.93
C ILE A 94 -9.95 -35.97 -14.48
N ILE A 95 -9.65 -36.24 -15.76
CA ILE A 95 -8.41 -35.80 -16.40
C ILE A 95 -8.40 -34.27 -16.54
N ASN A 96 -9.50 -33.63 -16.93
CA ASN A 96 -9.61 -32.17 -17.01
C ASN A 96 -9.40 -31.51 -15.65
N TYR A 97 -9.95 -32.07 -14.57
CA TYR A 97 -9.70 -31.57 -13.22
C TYR A 97 -8.22 -31.70 -12.83
N LYS A 98 -7.56 -32.82 -13.16
CA LYS A 98 -6.13 -32.99 -12.92
C LYS A 98 -5.28 -32.01 -13.75
N ILE A 99 -5.67 -31.77 -15.00
CA ILE A 99 -5.04 -30.77 -15.86
C ILE A 99 -5.16 -29.38 -15.25
N TYR A 100 -6.35 -29.00 -14.77
CA TYR A 100 -6.56 -27.76 -14.05
C TYR A 100 -5.65 -27.65 -12.81
N GLN A 101 -5.56 -28.70 -12.00
CA GLN A 101 -4.71 -28.72 -10.80
C GLN A 101 -3.22 -28.58 -11.14
N VAL A 102 -2.75 -29.26 -12.19
CA VAL A 102 -1.36 -29.18 -12.64
C VAL A 102 -1.08 -27.80 -13.24
N ALA A 103 -1.98 -27.25 -14.04
CA ALA A 103 -1.86 -25.88 -14.55
C ALA A 103 -1.80 -24.85 -13.42
N TYR A 104 -2.65 -24.96 -12.41
CA TYR A 104 -2.58 -24.13 -11.21
C TYR A 104 -1.22 -24.25 -10.50
N SER A 105 -0.72 -25.48 -10.33
CA SER A 105 0.59 -25.72 -9.71
C SER A 105 1.74 -25.13 -10.53
N ILE A 106 1.66 -25.17 -11.86
CA ILE A 106 2.61 -24.54 -12.78
C ILE A 106 2.61 -23.03 -12.59
N ASP A 107 1.43 -22.41 -12.53
CA ASP A 107 1.29 -20.96 -12.33
C ASP A 107 1.90 -20.52 -10.99
N THR A 108 1.64 -21.28 -9.91
CA THR A 108 2.24 -21.00 -8.59
C THR A 108 3.74 -21.17 -8.56
N GLU A 109 4.29 -22.16 -9.27
CA GLU A 109 5.75 -22.39 -9.30
C GLU A 109 6.47 -21.31 -10.12
N ILE A 110 5.87 -20.89 -11.24
CA ILE A 110 6.39 -19.77 -12.04
C ILE A 110 6.36 -18.47 -11.21
N GLN A 111 5.27 -18.22 -10.49
CA GLN A 111 5.18 -17.06 -9.60
C GLN A 111 6.23 -17.12 -8.48
N ALA A 112 6.44 -18.28 -7.86
CA ALA A 112 7.46 -18.47 -6.83
C ALA A 112 8.89 -18.21 -7.34
N TYR A 113 9.17 -18.54 -8.61
CA TYR A 113 10.43 -18.20 -9.26
C TYR A 113 10.57 -16.68 -9.47
N PHE A 114 9.55 -16.03 -10.02
CA PHE A 114 9.54 -14.57 -10.20
C PHE A 114 9.68 -13.82 -8.87
N ASP A 115 9.01 -14.30 -7.84
CA ASP A 115 9.07 -13.74 -6.49
C ASP A 115 10.48 -13.84 -5.90
N ARG A 116 11.16 -14.98 -6.08
CA ARG A 116 12.55 -15.17 -5.66
C ARG A 116 13.49 -14.21 -6.37
N GLN A 117 13.39 -14.13 -7.69
CA GLN A 117 14.24 -13.26 -8.48
C GLN A 117 13.96 -11.78 -8.18
N SER A 118 12.69 -11.42 -7.94
CA SER A 118 12.30 -10.05 -7.57
C SER A 118 12.91 -9.63 -6.23
N VAL A 119 12.85 -10.49 -5.20
CA VAL A 119 13.46 -10.19 -3.89
C VAL A 119 14.99 -10.15 -3.99
N GLN A 120 15.60 -11.07 -4.74
CA GLN A 120 17.04 -11.07 -4.93
C GLN A 120 17.52 -9.80 -5.65
N ASN A 121 16.88 -9.46 -6.77
CA ASN A 121 17.17 -8.24 -7.53
C ASN A 121 16.97 -6.99 -6.66
N LEU A 122 15.91 -6.94 -5.85
CA LEU A 122 15.68 -5.84 -4.90
C LEU A 122 16.86 -5.67 -3.94
N VAL A 123 17.29 -6.75 -3.27
CA VAL A 123 18.40 -6.68 -2.30
C VAL A 123 19.71 -6.27 -2.98
N GLU A 124 20.04 -6.90 -4.11
CA GLU A 124 21.28 -6.62 -4.85
C GLU A 124 21.33 -5.16 -5.35
N THR A 125 20.24 -4.64 -5.91
CA THR A 125 20.18 -3.26 -6.39
C THR A 125 20.20 -2.26 -5.23
N LEU A 126 19.49 -2.50 -4.13
CA LEU A 126 19.45 -1.58 -2.99
C LEU A 126 20.80 -1.44 -2.28
N GLU A 127 21.54 -2.55 -2.15
CA GLU A 127 22.85 -2.57 -1.48
C GLU A 127 24.02 -2.23 -2.41
N GLY A 128 23.92 -2.57 -3.71
CA GLY A 128 25.05 -2.54 -4.64
C GLY A 128 25.02 -1.48 -5.73
N SER A 129 23.85 -0.94 -6.09
CA SER A 129 23.73 0.07 -7.16
C SER A 129 23.90 1.48 -6.60
N ASP A 130 24.55 2.37 -7.34
CA ASP A 130 24.54 3.81 -7.07
C ASP A 130 23.46 4.54 -7.88
N ASP A 131 22.76 3.83 -8.78
CA ASP A 131 21.72 4.41 -9.64
C ASP A 131 20.40 4.56 -8.88
N GLU A 132 20.00 5.81 -8.63
CA GLU A 132 18.75 6.14 -7.97
C GLU A 132 17.51 5.70 -8.76
N ASP A 133 17.54 5.80 -10.09
CA ASP A 133 16.40 5.45 -10.93
C ASP A 133 16.16 3.94 -10.92
N GLU A 134 17.24 3.16 -10.91
CA GLU A 134 17.18 1.71 -10.77
C GLU A 134 16.59 1.31 -9.41
N LYS A 135 17.07 1.92 -8.32
CA LYS A 135 16.54 1.68 -6.95
C LYS A 135 15.05 1.99 -6.86
N VAL A 136 14.62 3.14 -7.36
CA VAL A 136 13.21 3.55 -7.37
C VAL A 136 12.37 2.56 -8.18
N LYS A 137 12.87 2.08 -9.32
CA LYS A 137 12.17 1.12 -10.16
C LYS A 137 11.96 -0.22 -9.45
N VAL A 138 13.00 -0.79 -8.84
CA VAL A 138 12.88 -2.08 -8.14
C VAL A 138 11.98 -1.97 -6.91
N LEU A 139 12.00 -0.83 -6.20
CA LEU A 139 11.09 -0.56 -5.09
C LEU A 139 9.63 -0.50 -5.55
N ALA A 140 9.34 0.19 -6.65
CA ALA A 140 7.99 0.29 -7.21
C ALA A 140 7.47 -1.07 -7.73
N GLU A 141 8.33 -1.88 -8.36
CA GLU A 141 7.98 -3.24 -8.78
C GLU A 141 7.66 -4.13 -7.57
N PHE A 142 8.44 -4.01 -6.50
CA PHE A 142 8.20 -4.73 -5.25
C PHE A 142 6.92 -4.29 -4.54
N GLU A 143 6.65 -2.97 -4.47
CA GLU A 143 5.39 -2.42 -3.96
C GLU A 143 4.19 -2.99 -4.74
N LYS A 144 4.27 -2.99 -6.08
CA LYS A 144 3.24 -3.56 -6.95
C LYS A 144 3.06 -5.07 -6.73
N ARG A 145 4.12 -5.80 -6.35
CA ARG A 145 4.01 -7.21 -6.02
C ARG A 145 3.31 -7.40 -4.66
N LEU A 146 3.59 -6.57 -3.66
CA LEU A 146 2.92 -6.60 -2.36
C LEU A 146 1.41 -6.31 -2.46
N SER A 147 1.01 -5.39 -3.36
CA SER A 147 -0.39 -5.01 -3.54
C SER A 147 -1.26 -6.10 -4.20
N GLN A 148 -0.68 -7.16 -4.75
CA GLN A 148 -1.40 -8.30 -5.34
C GLN A 148 -2.06 -9.21 -4.29
N GLY A 149 -1.74 -9.01 -3.00
CA GLY A 149 -2.31 -9.76 -1.89
C GLY A 149 -1.30 -10.66 -1.19
N PHE A 150 -1.75 -11.20 -0.05
CA PHE A 150 -0.92 -11.99 0.85
C PHE A 150 -0.48 -13.32 0.24
N ASP A 151 0.82 -13.61 0.33
CA ASP A 151 1.40 -14.90 -0.03
C ASP A 151 2.44 -15.34 1.02
N SER A 152 2.24 -16.53 1.60
CA SER A 152 3.09 -17.03 2.68
C SER A 152 4.52 -17.35 2.27
N TYR A 153 4.73 -17.78 1.02
CA TYR A 153 6.06 -18.11 0.50
C TYR A 153 6.84 -16.82 0.22
N PHE A 154 6.19 -15.82 -0.36
CA PHE A 154 6.77 -14.51 -0.60
C PHE A 154 7.16 -13.82 0.71
N GLN A 155 6.32 -13.93 1.75
CA GLN A 155 6.69 -13.45 3.08
C GLN A 155 7.96 -14.11 3.61
N ASP A 156 8.09 -15.43 3.50
CA ASP A 156 9.29 -16.15 3.95
C ASP A 156 10.54 -15.70 3.18
N LEU A 157 10.43 -15.45 1.88
CA LEU A 157 11.51 -14.86 1.08
C LEU A 157 11.93 -13.48 1.59
N ILE A 158 10.96 -12.58 1.80
CA ILE A 158 11.19 -11.21 2.32
C ILE A 158 11.92 -11.26 3.67
N LEU A 159 11.47 -12.13 4.58
CA LEU A 159 12.05 -12.27 5.91
C LEU A 159 13.46 -12.85 5.87
N LYS A 160 13.69 -13.90 5.08
CA LYS A 160 15.02 -14.50 4.91
C LYS A 160 16.03 -13.52 4.31
N ALA A 161 15.59 -12.73 3.35
CA ALA A 161 16.39 -11.68 2.71
C ALA A 161 16.54 -10.42 3.56
N LYS A 162 15.89 -10.34 4.74
CA LYS A 162 15.93 -9.19 5.66
C LYS A 162 15.59 -7.86 4.99
N VAL A 163 14.66 -7.90 4.03
CA VAL A 163 14.29 -6.73 3.22
C VAL A 163 13.90 -5.55 4.10
N PHE A 164 13.13 -5.77 5.17
CA PHE A 164 12.72 -4.69 6.07
C PHE A 164 13.92 -3.95 6.71
N SER A 165 14.97 -4.67 7.10
CA SER A 165 16.16 -4.04 7.69
C SER A 165 16.89 -3.16 6.68
N ILE A 166 16.95 -3.57 5.41
CA ILE A 166 17.54 -2.78 4.32
C ILE A 166 16.71 -1.51 4.08
N LEU A 167 15.37 -1.66 4.01
CA LEU A 167 14.46 -0.54 3.85
C LEU A 167 14.57 0.46 5.02
N GLU A 168 14.61 -0.04 6.26
CA GLU A 168 14.76 0.82 7.43
C GLU A 168 16.07 1.61 7.42
N LEU A 169 17.18 0.97 7.01
CA LEU A 169 18.46 1.66 6.87
C LEU A 169 18.39 2.79 5.84
N LEU A 170 17.82 2.52 4.66
CA LEU A 170 17.67 3.54 3.60
C LEU A 170 16.75 4.69 4.01
N LEU A 171 15.68 4.39 4.75
CA LEU A 171 14.77 5.42 5.26
C LEU A 171 15.46 6.31 6.30
N CYS A 172 16.30 5.74 7.16
CA CYS A 172 16.97 6.47 8.24
C CYS A 172 18.27 7.15 7.80
N ASP A 173 18.79 6.82 6.64
CA ASP A 173 20.01 7.39 6.11
C ASP A 173 19.78 8.80 5.55
N SER A 174 20.30 9.81 6.24
CA SER A 174 20.23 11.22 5.82
C SER A 174 20.94 11.53 4.50
N SER A 175 21.83 10.65 4.03
CA SER A 175 22.51 10.81 2.74
C SER A 175 21.70 10.30 1.55
N CYS A 176 20.67 9.49 1.79
CA CYS A 176 19.76 9.01 0.75
C CYS A 176 18.86 10.14 0.22
N SER A 177 18.55 10.10 -1.08
CA SER A 177 17.67 11.09 -1.69
C SER A 177 16.23 10.95 -1.20
N ILE A 178 15.52 12.08 -1.10
CA ILE A 178 14.12 12.11 -0.66
C ILE A 178 13.25 11.20 -1.53
N ARG A 179 13.55 11.10 -2.84
CA ARG A 179 12.81 10.25 -3.78
C ARG A 179 12.92 8.77 -3.41
N ILE A 180 14.11 8.29 -3.05
CA ILE A 180 14.31 6.91 -2.59
C ILE A 180 13.60 6.71 -1.26
N GLN A 181 13.80 7.61 -0.29
CA GLN A 181 13.18 7.50 1.02
C GLN A 181 11.63 7.49 0.94
N ASP A 182 11.04 8.28 0.05
CA ASP A 182 9.59 8.31 -0.18
C ASP A 182 9.07 6.97 -0.76
N GLN A 183 9.80 6.37 -1.69
CA GLN A 183 9.45 5.05 -2.23
C GLN A 183 9.62 3.94 -1.18
N VAL A 184 10.68 4.01 -0.38
CA VAL A 184 10.89 3.11 0.76
C VAL A 184 9.73 3.23 1.77
N ALA A 185 9.28 4.45 2.07
CA ALA A 185 8.15 4.69 2.97
C ALA A 185 6.85 4.04 2.44
N LEU A 186 6.58 4.15 1.13
CA LEU A 186 5.44 3.48 0.48
C LEU A 186 5.54 1.96 0.56
N VAL A 187 6.73 1.40 0.31
CA VAL A 187 6.98 -0.04 0.43
C VAL A 187 6.75 -0.51 1.88
N ILE A 188 7.19 0.25 2.88
CA ILE A 188 6.96 -0.08 4.30
C ILE A 188 5.47 -0.10 4.63
N ALA A 189 4.69 0.88 4.17
CA ALA A 189 3.23 0.85 4.33
C ALA A 189 2.61 -0.37 3.64
N SER A 190 3.07 -0.70 2.43
CA SER A 190 2.62 -1.87 1.68
C SER A 190 2.96 -3.20 2.37
N LEU A 191 4.11 -3.31 3.03
CA LEU A 191 4.47 -4.49 3.83
C LEU A 191 3.50 -4.72 4.99
N ILE A 192 3.09 -3.65 5.67
CA ILE A 192 2.14 -3.74 6.78
C ILE A 192 0.74 -4.11 6.28
N ARG A 193 0.30 -3.55 5.14
CA ARG A 193 -0.95 -3.95 4.48
C ARG A 193 -0.89 -5.41 4.02
N PHE A 194 0.28 -5.87 3.58
CA PHE A 194 0.52 -7.26 3.17
C PHE A 194 0.42 -8.26 4.34
N ASN A 195 1.07 -7.98 5.48
CA ASN A 195 0.84 -8.72 6.72
C ASN A 195 1.12 -7.89 7.99
N LYS A 196 0.05 -7.46 8.66
CA LYS A 196 0.14 -6.66 9.89
C LYS A 196 0.84 -7.41 11.03
N ASP A 197 0.61 -8.70 11.18
CA ASP A 197 1.07 -9.48 12.35
C ASP A 197 2.59 -9.63 12.38
N VAL A 198 3.25 -9.53 11.23
CA VAL A 198 4.70 -9.70 11.08
C VAL A 198 5.43 -8.36 11.12
N PHE A 199 4.95 -7.39 10.34
CA PHE A 199 5.72 -6.17 10.09
C PHE A 199 5.46 -5.05 11.10
N VAL A 200 4.33 -5.06 11.82
CA VAL A 200 4.04 -4.01 12.82
C VAL A 200 5.07 -3.99 13.94
N GLY A 201 5.49 -5.16 14.43
CA GLY A 201 6.52 -5.23 15.46
C GLY A 201 7.83 -4.58 15.02
N LEU A 202 8.23 -4.80 13.76
CA LEU A 202 9.45 -4.23 13.21
C LEU A 202 9.38 -2.69 13.10
N VAL A 203 8.22 -2.17 12.68
CA VAL A 203 7.99 -0.71 12.55
C VAL A 203 8.00 -0.02 13.91
N LEU A 204 7.35 -0.61 14.92
CA LEU A 204 7.21 0.00 16.24
C LEU A 204 8.50 -0.08 17.06
N MET A 205 9.29 -1.15 16.92
CA MET A 205 10.53 -1.31 17.68
C MET A 205 11.71 -0.54 17.07
N GLY A 206 11.58 -0.07 15.83
CA GLY A 206 12.65 0.56 15.07
C GLY A 206 12.57 2.09 14.98
N PRO A 207 13.59 2.75 14.40
CA PRO A 207 13.60 4.19 14.14
C PRO A 207 12.61 4.65 13.06
N THR A 208 11.96 3.73 12.34
CA THR A 208 11.10 3.99 11.18
C THR A 208 10.09 5.14 11.40
N VAL A 209 9.33 5.12 12.51
CA VAL A 209 8.31 6.14 12.78
C VAL A 209 8.92 7.53 12.96
N ARG A 210 10.03 7.62 13.69
CA ARG A 210 10.73 8.90 13.91
C ARG A 210 11.37 9.42 12.64
N ALA A 211 11.89 8.52 11.79
CA ALA A 211 12.43 8.89 10.48
C ALA A 211 11.34 9.55 9.63
N LEU A 212 10.15 8.93 9.51
CA LEU A 212 9.02 9.48 8.76
C LEU A 212 8.59 10.88 9.24
N ILE A 213 8.60 11.14 10.54
CA ILE A 213 8.24 12.46 11.11
C ILE A 213 9.33 13.50 10.87
N SER A 214 10.60 13.07 10.83
CA SER A 214 11.75 13.95 10.65
C SER A 214 11.99 14.32 9.18
N MET A 215 11.41 13.55 8.26
CA MET A 215 11.49 13.81 6.82
C MET A 215 10.55 14.96 6.41
N PRO A 216 11.04 15.97 5.69
CA PRO A 216 10.21 17.09 5.23
C PRO A 216 9.49 16.77 3.90
N SER A 217 8.94 15.55 3.73
CA SER A 217 8.24 15.14 2.50
C SER A 217 6.74 14.94 2.73
N CYS A 218 5.92 15.37 1.77
CA CYS A 218 4.48 15.09 1.79
C CYS A 218 4.17 13.58 1.74
N CYS A 219 5.01 12.77 1.09
CA CYS A 219 4.82 11.33 1.02
C CYS A 219 5.02 10.68 2.40
N SER A 220 6.08 11.06 3.12
CA SER A 220 6.37 10.53 4.45
C SER A 220 5.23 10.76 5.46
N ILE A 221 4.62 11.93 5.46
CA ILE A 221 3.49 12.26 6.34
C ILE A 221 2.22 11.53 5.91
N ARG A 222 1.98 11.38 4.60
CA ARG A 222 0.87 10.55 4.10
C ARG A 222 1.04 9.08 4.52
N VAL A 223 2.26 8.55 4.42
CA VAL A 223 2.59 7.20 4.89
C VAL A 223 2.35 7.10 6.39
N LEU A 224 2.78 8.07 7.20
CA LEU A 224 2.51 8.09 8.65
C LEU A 224 1.00 8.04 8.95
N SER A 225 0.17 8.78 8.21
CA SER A 225 -1.29 8.70 8.32
C SER A 225 -1.83 7.30 8.01
N LEU A 226 -1.33 6.64 6.97
CA LEU A 226 -1.68 5.25 6.65
C LEU A 226 -1.24 4.29 7.77
N LEU A 227 -0.05 4.47 8.34
CA LEU A 227 0.44 3.67 9.46
C LEU A 227 -0.47 3.80 10.68
N ILE A 228 -0.96 5.00 11.00
CA ILE A 228 -1.93 5.22 12.08
C ILE A 228 -3.21 4.43 11.83
N LYS A 229 -3.71 4.40 10.59
CA LYS A 229 -4.91 3.63 10.22
C LYS A 229 -4.68 2.11 10.29
N PHE A 230 -3.53 1.62 9.82
CA PHE A 230 -3.22 0.18 9.78
C PHE A 230 -2.86 -0.37 11.16
N ILE A 231 -2.01 0.33 11.91
CA ILE A 231 -1.50 -0.14 13.22
C ILE A 231 -2.51 0.17 14.32
N ARG A 232 -3.12 1.37 14.29
CA ARG A 232 -4.07 1.90 15.29
C ARG A 232 -3.39 2.23 16.61
N ILE A 233 -4.00 1.85 17.74
CA ILE A 233 -3.62 2.16 19.12
C ILE A 233 -2.10 1.97 19.37
N PRO A 234 -1.45 0.85 18.99
CA PRO A 234 -0.04 0.65 19.29
C PRO A 234 0.88 1.72 18.70
N LEU A 235 0.56 2.26 17.53
CA LEU A 235 1.36 3.34 16.94
C LEU A 235 1.12 4.67 17.64
N VAL A 236 -0.13 4.97 18.02
CA VAL A 236 -0.42 6.21 18.76
C VAL A 236 0.25 6.21 20.13
N ASP A 237 0.28 5.06 20.79
CA ASP A 237 1.00 4.87 22.05
C ASP A 237 2.52 5.09 21.88
N GLU A 238 3.10 4.59 20.79
CA GLU A 238 4.51 4.79 20.46
C GLU A 238 4.84 6.26 20.19
N LEU A 239 3.96 6.98 19.49
CA LEU A 239 4.09 8.42 19.23
C LEU A 239 4.02 9.26 20.51
N GLU A 240 3.15 8.88 21.45
CA GLU A 240 3.02 9.53 22.76
C GLU A 240 4.25 9.25 23.63
N ALA A 241 4.68 7.98 23.71
CA ALA A 241 5.83 7.57 24.51
C ALA A 241 7.11 8.31 24.10
N HIS A 242 7.28 8.57 22.80
CA HIS A 242 8.41 9.32 22.24
C HIS A 242 8.18 10.83 22.11
N LYS A 243 7.03 11.34 22.57
CA LYS A 243 6.67 12.78 22.52
C LYS A 243 6.76 13.37 21.10
N GLU A 244 6.37 12.60 20.10
CA GLU A 244 6.41 13.01 18.69
C GLU A 244 5.11 13.72 18.24
N ILE A 245 4.02 13.60 19.01
CA ILE A 245 2.73 14.26 18.74
C ILE A 245 2.86 15.78 18.52
N PRO A 246 3.60 16.55 19.37
CA PRO A 246 3.80 17.98 19.12
C PRO A 246 4.53 18.28 17.81
N ARG A 247 5.43 17.40 17.35
CA ARG A 247 6.11 17.57 16.06
C ARG A 247 5.13 17.44 14.90
N ILE A 248 4.25 16.46 14.93
CA ILE A 248 3.18 16.30 13.93
C ILE A 248 2.30 17.56 13.90
N ILE A 249 1.95 18.12 15.06
CA ILE A 249 1.16 19.36 15.15
C ILE A 249 1.93 20.56 14.60
N SER A 250 3.25 20.60 14.77
CA SER A 250 4.07 21.68 14.19
C SER A 250 4.03 21.70 12.65
N LEU A 251 3.81 20.54 12.00
CA LEU A 251 3.70 20.42 10.54
C LEU A 251 2.47 21.13 9.98
N LEU A 252 1.42 21.38 10.77
CA LEU A 252 0.29 22.25 10.39
C LEU A 252 0.73 23.69 10.08
N SER A 253 1.93 24.09 10.49
CA SER A 253 2.51 25.41 10.21
C SER A 253 3.52 25.36 9.05
N SER A 254 3.61 24.26 8.32
CA SER A 254 4.44 24.13 7.12
C SER A 254 3.96 25.06 6.00
N GLU A 255 4.86 25.48 5.10
CA GLU A 255 4.50 26.25 3.90
C GLU A 255 3.76 25.40 2.86
N ASN A 256 3.98 24.08 2.88
CA ASN A 256 3.39 23.17 1.90
C ASN A 256 2.02 22.67 2.38
N VAL A 257 0.96 23.01 1.63
CA VAL A 257 -0.42 22.60 1.90
C VAL A 257 -0.56 21.08 1.96
N SER A 258 0.12 20.32 1.10
CA SER A 258 0.06 18.85 1.13
C SER A 258 0.62 18.26 2.43
N ILE A 259 1.65 18.88 3.02
CA ILE A 259 2.18 18.49 4.33
C ILE A 259 1.18 18.83 5.43
N GLN A 260 0.57 20.02 5.38
CA GLN A 260 -0.47 20.42 6.34
C GLN A 260 -1.68 19.46 6.30
N VAL A 261 -2.12 19.05 5.11
CA VAL A 261 -3.20 18.07 4.91
C VAL A 261 -2.82 16.72 5.51
N GLY A 262 -1.65 16.20 5.17
CA GLY A 262 -1.19 14.92 5.74
C GLY A 262 -1.07 14.96 7.26
N ALA A 263 -0.62 16.11 7.81
CA ALA A 263 -0.54 16.31 9.25
C ALA A 263 -1.93 16.34 9.90
N LEU A 264 -2.91 17.00 9.26
CA LEU A 264 -4.30 16.97 9.69
C LEU A 264 -4.85 15.54 9.69
N ASP A 265 -4.60 14.74 8.65
CA ASP A 265 -5.04 13.34 8.62
C ASP A 265 -4.40 12.50 9.74
N CYS A 266 -3.12 12.71 10.04
CA CYS A 266 -2.46 12.08 11.19
C CYS A 266 -3.15 12.48 12.50
N ILE A 267 -3.42 13.78 12.69
CA ILE A 267 -4.11 14.33 13.85
C ILE A 267 -5.49 13.71 14.03
N LEU A 268 -6.27 13.59 12.95
CA LEU A 268 -7.59 12.96 13.00
C LEU A 268 -7.49 11.47 13.37
N GLY A 269 -6.49 10.76 12.86
CA GLY A 269 -6.22 9.36 13.25
C GLY A 269 -5.81 9.23 14.72
N ILE A 270 -4.95 10.11 15.22
CA ILE A 270 -4.54 10.15 16.64
C ILE A 270 -5.75 10.48 17.52
N ALA A 271 -6.64 11.39 17.10
CA ALA A 271 -7.85 11.72 17.85
C ALA A 271 -8.78 10.52 18.03
N TYR A 272 -8.87 9.66 17.00
CA TYR A 272 -9.73 8.49 17.01
C TYR A 272 -9.17 7.31 17.83
N TYR A 273 -7.89 7.00 17.69
CA TYR A 273 -7.24 5.86 18.37
C TYR A 273 -6.51 6.23 19.66
N GLY A 274 -6.38 7.52 19.97
CA GLY A 274 -5.55 8.00 21.08
C GLY A 274 -6.20 7.84 22.44
N ARG A 275 -5.37 7.46 23.42
CA ARG A 275 -5.71 7.51 24.85
C ARG A 275 -5.65 8.94 25.37
N ARG A 276 -6.13 9.14 26.60
CA ARG A 276 -6.21 10.45 27.27
C ARG A 276 -4.90 11.24 27.16
N GLU A 277 -3.76 10.58 27.37
CA GLU A 277 -2.42 11.17 27.35
C GLU A 277 -2.06 11.74 25.97
N ALA A 278 -2.42 11.03 24.89
CA ALA A 278 -2.17 11.49 23.53
C ALA A 278 -2.99 12.74 23.21
N ILE A 279 -4.27 12.76 23.60
CA ILE A 279 -5.16 13.91 23.40
C ILE A 279 -4.70 15.12 24.21
N GLU A 280 -4.30 14.91 25.47
CA GLU A 280 -3.72 15.97 26.31
C GLU A 280 -2.48 16.57 25.65
N ALA A 281 -1.56 15.73 25.15
CA ALA A 281 -0.39 16.20 24.41
C ALA A 281 -0.76 17.04 23.18
N MET A 282 -1.86 16.70 22.47
CA MET A 282 -2.33 17.49 21.33
C MET A 282 -2.85 18.88 21.75
N LEU A 283 -3.62 18.92 22.83
CA LEU A 283 -4.17 20.16 23.36
C LEU A 283 -3.10 21.06 23.98
N GLU A 284 -2.11 20.49 24.67
CA GLU A 284 -0.95 21.20 25.21
C GLU A 284 -0.06 21.77 24.09
N ALA A 285 0.05 21.07 22.97
CA ALA A 285 0.78 21.54 21.78
C ALA A 285 0.04 22.66 21.00
N GLY A 286 -1.10 23.15 21.48
CA GLY A 286 -1.84 24.25 20.88
C GLY A 286 -2.54 23.87 19.56
N LEU A 287 -3.04 22.64 19.46
CA LEU A 287 -3.71 22.15 18.26
C LEU A 287 -4.92 23.01 17.87
N VAL A 288 -5.79 23.33 18.83
CA VAL A 288 -7.07 24.01 18.55
C VAL A 288 -6.82 25.39 17.94
N GLU A 289 -5.85 26.11 18.47
CA GLU A 289 -5.43 27.43 18.02
C GLU A 289 -4.92 27.38 16.57
N LYS A 290 -4.16 26.34 16.23
CA LYS A 290 -3.66 26.11 14.86
C LYS A 290 -4.80 25.77 13.90
N LEU A 291 -5.74 24.91 14.30
CA LEU A 291 -6.89 24.53 13.46
C LEU A 291 -7.81 25.73 13.18
N VAL A 292 -8.12 26.53 14.21
CA VAL A 292 -8.92 27.76 14.05
C VAL A 292 -8.23 28.72 13.08
N LYS A 293 -6.90 28.88 13.18
CA LYS A 293 -6.12 29.72 12.26
C LYS A 293 -6.18 29.20 10.82
N LEU A 294 -6.04 27.89 10.60
CA LEU A 294 -6.09 27.29 9.26
C LEU A 294 -7.48 27.43 8.62
N GLN A 295 -8.54 27.11 9.36
CA GLN A 295 -9.92 27.27 8.89
C GLN A 295 -10.25 28.73 8.52
N ARG A 296 -9.66 29.70 9.24
CA ARG A 296 -9.79 31.13 8.92
C ARG A 296 -9.06 31.50 7.63
N LEU A 297 -7.81 31.08 7.48
CA LEU A 297 -7.00 31.40 6.29
C LEU A 297 -7.64 30.86 5.01
N GLU A 298 -8.22 29.67 5.07
CA GLU A 298 -8.91 29.06 3.93
C GLU A 298 -10.22 29.79 3.55
N LYS A 299 -10.99 30.26 4.56
CA LYS A 299 -12.18 31.11 4.29
C LYS A 299 -11.79 32.41 3.59
N GLN A 300 -10.67 33.02 3.99
CA GLN A 300 -10.17 34.26 3.37
C GLN A 300 -9.73 34.04 1.92
N SER A 301 -9.03 32.94 1.60
CA SER A 301 -8.65 32.65 0.22
C SER A 301 -9.85 32.42 -0.70
N ASN A 302 -10.91 31.80 -0.18
CA ASN A 302 -12.13 31.53 -0.96
C ASN A 302 -12.96 32.79 -1.24
N ASP A 303 -12.97 33.74 -0.30
CA ASP A 303 -13.65 35.03 -0.49
C ASP A 303 -12.92 35.89 -1.55
N ASP A 304 -11.59 35.81 -1.64
CA ASP A 304 -10.78 36.50 -2.64
C ASP A 304 -10.95 35.91 -4.06
N GLU A 305 -11.07 34.58 -4.19
CA GLU A 305 -11.31 33.91 -5.48
C GLU A 305 -12.72 34.19 -6.03
N ASN A 306 -13.74 34.27 -5.17
CA ASN A 306 -15.10 34.64 -5.57
C ASN A 306 -15.25 36.13 -5.95
N GLY A 307 -14.29 36.99 -5.57
CA GLY A 307 -14.25 38.41 -5.92
C GLY A 307 -13.77 38.72 -7.34
N THR A 308 -13.15 37.76 -8.03
CA THR A 308 -12.54 37.98 -9.37
C THR A 308 -13.23 37.15 -10.45
N ASN A 309 -14.54 37.31 -10.57
CA ASN A 309 -15.27 36.76 -11.72
C ASN A 309 -15.18 37.74 -12.90
N ASN A 310 -14.09 37.65 -13.66
CA ASN A 310 -14.06 38.06 -15.06
C ASN A 310 -13.00 37.30 -15.85
N GLY A 311 -13.45 36.23 -16.51
CA GLY A 311 -13.00 35.81 -17.84
C GLY A 311 -11.56 35.31 -18.01
N GLY A 312 -11.39 34.00 -18.06
CA GLY A 312 -10.21 33.39 -18.69
C GLY A 312 -9.98 31.96 -18.28
N GLY A 313 -10.42 31.01 -19.11
CA GLY A 313 -10.16 29.59 -18.88
C GLY A 313 -8.65 29.30 -18.90
N SER A 314 -8.18 28.58 -17.89
CA SER A 314 -7.01 27.71 -18.00
C SER A 314 -7.25 26.51 -17.11
N LYS A 315 -7.48 25.37 -17.76
CA LYS A 315 -7.46 24.05 -17.12
C LYS A 315 -6.05 23.83 -16.61
N SER A 316 -5.86 23.76 -15.30
CA SER A 316 -4.66 23.16 -14.73
C SER A 316 -4.75 21.64 -14.90
N ASP A 317 -3.69 21.04 -15.41
CA ASP A 317 -3.56 19.63 -15.72
C ASP A 317 -3.85 18.71 -14.51
N PRO A 318 -4.47 17.54 -14.72
CA PRO A 318 -4.77 16.61 -13.64
C PRO A 318 -3.47 15.95 -13.15
N ILE A 319 -3.13 16.19 -11.89
CA ILE A 319 -2.15 15.37 -11.17
C ILE A 319 -2.74 13.96 -11.05
N MET A 320 -1.95 13.00 -11.50
CA MET A 320 -2.27 11.59 -11.69
C MET A 320 -3.01 10.96 -10.51
N GLU A 321 -4.13 10.33 -10.84
CA GLU A 321 -4.96 9.49 -9.96
C GLU A 321 -4.12 8.44 -9.23
N CYS A 322 -4.30 8.39 -7.91
CA CYS A 322 -4.18 7.16 -7.14
C CYS A 322 -5.49 7.05 -6.35
N ASP A 323 -6.43 6.32 -6.92
CA ASP A 323 -7.69 5.93 -6.28
C ASP A 323 -7.42 5.19 -4.96
N GLU A 324 -7.85 5.77 -3.85
CA GLU A 324 -8.69 5.11 -2.84
C GLU A 324 -9.26 6.20 -1.91
N GLU A 325 -10.60 6.35 -1.97
CA GLU A 325 -11.50 7.06 -1.05
C GLU A 325 -11.44 8.60 -0.97
N GLY A 326 -12.19 9.24 -1.87
CA GLY A 326 -13.14 10.29 -1.47
C GLY A 326 -12.59 11.67 -1.09
N TYR A 327 -11.64 12.22 -1.85
CA TYR A 327 -11.29 13.64 -1.73
C TYR A 327 -12.33 14.52 -2.47
N VAL A 328 -13.45 14.82 -1.79
CA VAL A 328 -14.40 15.84 -2.24
C VAL A 328 -14.07 17.14 -1.50
N GLY A 329 -13.56 18.13 -2.23
CA GLY A 329 -13.59 19.54 -1.84
C GLY A 329 -12.26 20.29 -1.98
N ASN A 330 -12.30 21.42 -2.68
CA ASN A 330 -11.21 22.41 -2.83
C ASN A 330 -10.80 23.10 -1.48
N CYS A 331 -11.26 22.63 -0.33
CA CYS A 331 -11.09 23.27 0.98
C CYS A 331 -10.72 22.23 2.06
N PRO A 332 -9.46 21.74 2.10
CA PRO A 332 -9.04 20.70 3.05
C PRO A 332 -9.20 21.07 4.54
N PHE A 333 -9.20 22.35 4.90
CA PHE A 333 -9.27 22.82 6.30
C PHE A 333 -10.68 23.23 6.73
N GLU A 334 -11.68 23.08 5.86
CA GLU A 334 -13.04 23.46 6.15
C GLU A 334 -13.59 22.58 7.27
N GLY A 335 -14.09 23.24 8.31
CA GLY A 335 -14.60 22.56 9.50
C GLY A 335 -13.55 21.67 10.19
N CYS A 336 -12.24 21.89 10.02
CA CYS A 336 -11.22 20.99 10.57
C CYS A 336 -11.28 20.87 12.10
N VAL A 337 -11.70 21.94 12.81
CA VAL A 337 -11.96 21.92 14.26
C VAL A 337 -13.12 20.97 14.59
N ALA A 338 -14.21 21.02 13.82
CA ALA A 338 -15.36 20.14 13.99
C ALA A 338 -15.00 18.69 13.63
N ARG A 339 -14.26 18.45 12.54
CA ARG A 339 -13.75 17.12 12.17
C ARG A 339 -12.91 16.52 13.30
N PHE A 340 -12.03 17.30 13.92
CA PHE A 340 -11.25 16.86 15.07
C PHE A 340 -12.15 16.47 16.27
N ALA A 341 -13.12 17.32 16.62
CA ALA A 341 -14.06 17.03 17.70
C ALA A 341 -14.89 15.75 17.44
N VAL A 342 -15.35 15.56 16.20
CA VAL A 342 -16.08 14.36 15.77
C VAL A 342 -15.24 13.10 15.91
N GLN A 343 -13.98 13.12 15.48
CA GLN A 343 -13.09 11.96 15.64
C GLN A 343 -12.82 11.63 17.11
N LEU A 344 -12.65 12.65 17.96
CA LEU A 344 -12.48 12.48 19.39
C LEU A 344 -13.73 11.87 20.06
N GLU A 345 -14.93 12.29 19.65
CA GLU A 345 -16.18 11.74 20.18
C GLU A 345 -16.48 10.33 19.67
N ALA A 346 -16.16 10.05 18.41
CA ALA A 346 -16.28 8.72 17.80
C ALA A 346 -15.17 7.74 18.24
N GLY A 347 -14.07 8.25 18.78
CA GLY A 347 -12.86 7.48 19.09
C GLY A 347 -13.06 6.32 20.06
N GLU A 348 -12.23 5.30 19.95
CA GLU A 348 -12.40 4.01 20.63
C GLU A 348 -11.92 4.01 22.09
N MET A 349 -10.97 4.89 22.42
CA MET A 349 -10.16 4.74 23.64
C MET A 349 -10.57 5.64 24.81
N LEU A 350 -11.39 6.66 24.57
CA LEU A 350 -11.82 7.60 25.61
C LEU A 350 -13.15 7.18 26.24
N SER A 351 -13.26 7.32 27.55
CA SER A 351 -14.52 7.19 28.27
C SER A 351 -15.49 8.34 27.92
N LYS A 352 -16.79 8.13 28.14
CA LYS A 352 -17.81 9.19 27.93
C LYS A 352 -17.52 10.46 28.73
N LYS A 353 -16.94 10.31 29.92
CA LYS A 353 -16.57 11.44 30.79
C LYS A 353 -15.43 12.24 30.17
N GLU A 354 -14.34 11.57 29.78
CA GLU A 354 -13.18 12.21 29.13
C GLU A 354 -13.58 12.89 27.82
N LYS A 355 -14.41 12.25 26.98
CA LYS A 355 -14.93 12.86 25.75
C LYS A 355 -15.66 14.18 26.03
N THR A 356 -16.47 14.22 27.08
CA THR A 356 -17.20 15.43 27.47
C THR A 356 -16.25 16.52 27.99
N GLU A 357 -15.26 16.15 28.81
CA GLU A 357 -14.26 17.07 29.35
C GLU A 357 -13.42 17.69 28.23
N PHE A 358 -12.91 16.88 27.30
CA PHE A 358 -12.16 17.37 26.16
C PHE A 358 -13.01 18.23 25.22
N LYS A 359 -14.29 17.88 25.01
CA LYS A 359 -15.21 18.72 24.22
C LYS A 359 -15.35 20.11 24.82
N LEU A 360 -15.56 20.22 26.14
CA LEU A 360 -15.66 21.51 26.82
C LEU A 360 -14.36 22.30 26.72
N GLU A 361 -13.22 21.61 26.83
CA GLU A 361 -11.91 22.23 26.73
C GLU A 361 -11.58 22.72 25.31
N ILE A 362 -11.99 21.98 24.27
CA ILE A 362 -11.92 22.41 22.87
C ILE A 362 -12.76 23.67 22.68
N LEU A 363 -14.01 23.68 23.16
CA LEU A 363 -14.89 24.84 23.05
C LEU A 363 -14.32 26.07 23.78
N ARG A 364 -13.66 25.88 24.93
CA ARG A 364 -12.96 26.95 25.65
C ARG A 364 -11.82 27.51 24.79
N ARG A 365 -10.95 26.66 24.25
CA ARG A 365 -9.83 27.09 23.40
C ARG A 365 -10.27 27.74 22.10
N VAL A 366 -11.36 27.28 21.48
CA VAL A 366 -11.94 27.93 20.28
C VAL A 366 -12.30 29.38 20.58
N ARG A 367 -12.98 29.64 21.71
CA ARG A 367 -13.33 31.01 22.13
C ARG A 367 -12.11 31.90 22.35
N GLU A 368 -11.01 31.33 22.83
CA GLU A 368 -9.75 32.06 23.07
C GLU A 368 -8.96 32.31 21.77
N ALA A 369 -9.03 31.40 20.80
CA ALA A 369 -8.31 31.50 19.53
C ALA A 369 -9.04 32.32 18.46
N SER A 370 -10.36 32.48 18.59
CA SER A 370 -11.19 33.24 17.66
C SER A 370 -10.97 34.75 17.80
N ILE A 371 -11.00 35.47 16.67
CA ILE A 371 -10.79 36.93 16.62
C ILE A 371 -12.12 37.69 16.74
N SER A 372 -13.26 37.03 16.50
CA SER A 372 -14.59 37.64 16.56
C SER A 372 -15.63 36.72 17.20
N GLU A 373 -16.69 37.33 17.73
CA GLU A 373 -17.85 36.59 18.26
C GLU A 373 -18.57 35.80 17.15
N ALA A 374 -18.60 36.32 15.93
CA ALA A 374 -19.18 35.63 14.77
C ALA A 374 -18.42 34.35 14.43
N GLU A 375 -17.08 34.42 14.32
CA GLU A 375 -16.23 33.24 14.08
C GLU A 375 -16.39 32.21 15.19
N THR A 376 -16.38 32.67 16.45
CA THR A 376 -16.61 31.82 17.62
C THR A 376 -17.95 31.08 17.50
N ALA A 377 -19.03 31.80 17.22
CA ALA A 377 -20.37 31.23 17.12
C ALA A 377 -20.47 30.20 15.99
N THR A 378 -19.86 30.46 14.83
CA THR A 378 -19.84 29.52 13.70
C THR A 378 -19.10 28.23 14.06
N ILE A 379 -17.86 28.33 14.56
CA ILE A 379 -17.06 27.13 14.88
C ILE A 379 -17.68 26.34 16.03
N VAL A 380 -18.18 27.03 17.07
CA VAL A 380 -18.89 26.38 18.19
C VAL A 380 -20.15 25.65 17.71
N ALA A 381 -20.92 26.26 16.80
CA ALA A 381 -22.07 25.60 16.20
C ALA A 381 -21.63 24.35 15.43
N GLU A 382 -20.63 24.44 14.54
CA GLU A 382 -20.11 23.30 13.79
C GLU A 382 -19.66 22.15 14.71
N VAL A 383 -18.95 22.44 15.81
CA VAL A 383 -18.50 21.44 16.79
C VAL A 383 -19.68 20.79 17.52
N LEU A 384 -20.68 21.57 17.94
CA LEU A 384 -21.84 21.04 18.67
C LEU A 384 -22.78 20.23 17.76
N TRP A 385 -23.04 20.70 16.54
CA TRP A 385 -23.92 20.06 15.58
C TRP A 385 -23.26 18.87 14.87
N GLY A 386 -22.00 19.00 14.46
CA GLY A 386 -21.26 17.93 13.78
C GLY A 386 -21.04 16.69 14.66
N SER A 387 -21.07 16.86 15.97
CA SER A 387 -20.89 15.77 16.95
C SER A 387 -22.20 15.31 17.60
N SER A 388 -23.35 15.68 17.03
CA SER A 388 -24.65 15.15 17.44
C SER A 388 -24.93 13.83 16.71
N PRO A 389 -25.35 12.74 17.39
CA PRO A 389 -25.52 11.41 16.81
C PRO A 389 -26.63 11.30 15.76
#